data_AF-U2SNZ9-F1
#
_entry.id   AF-U2SNZ9-F1
#
_cell.length_a   1.000
_cell.length_b   1.000
_cell.length_c   1.000
_cell.angle_alpha   90.00
_cell.angle_beta   90.00
_cell.angle_gamma   90.00
#
_symmetry.space_group_name_H-M   'P 1'
#
loop_
_entity.id
_entity.type
_entity.pdbx_description
1 polymer ?
#
loop_
_entity_poly.entity_id
_entity_poly.type
_entity_poly.pdbx_seq_one_letter_code
_entity_poly.pdbx_strand_id
1 'polypeptide(L)'
;ADLGCGIGGDALAFAAIDLEVTAVEADEVTAAIAAYNLAPFPSATVVHGRAEETDLRAVDGVFLDPARRTAGHAQTERLTDPDDYTPSLGFAYEIATGRSVGIKLGPGFDRDLIPSNAEAQWISSDGQVVELGLWFGALARSGTRRAALVLRGDDAHELTAEADSEDAETGDLGDYLYEPDGAVIRARLIGDLARSLGGRMVADGIAYITADAAVETPFAAGFRVLETLPYGERDLKRALRDRGIGTLEIKKRGVDVDPAALRKRLALSGDRSATLILTRIAGRHTALLAERL
;
A
#
# COMPACT_ATOMS: atom_id res chain seq x y z
N ALA A 1 17.31 -12.85 13.54
CA ALA A 1 16.27 -13.44 14.41
C ALA A 1 14.92 -12.88 14.01
N ASP A 2 13.92 -13.73 13.89
CA ASP A 2 12.53 -13.37 13.61
C ASP A 2 11.72 -13.50 14.92
N LEU A 3 11.30 -12.38 15.50
CA LEU A 3 10.70 -12.29 16.82
C LEU A 3 9.18 -12.10 16.71
N GLY A 4 8.42 -13.09 17.19
CA GLY A 4 6.99 -13.19 16.91
C GLY A 4 6.76 -13.77 15.51
N CYS A 5 7.47 -14.85 15.17
CA CYS A 5 7.52 -15.37 13.80
C CYS A 5 6.19 -15.99 13.31
N GLY A 6 5.20 -16.16 14.19
CA GLY A 6 3.95 -16.84 13.88
C GLY A 6 4.22 -18.23 13.34
N ILE A 7 3.57 -18.61 12.25
CA ILE A 7 3.78 -19.90 11.57
C ILE A 7 5.09 -19.97 10.74
N GLY A 8 5.98 -18.98 10.85
CA GLY A 8 7.29 -18.97 10.19
C GLY A 8 7.29 -18.48 8.74
N GLY A 9 6.33 -17.64 8.35
CA GLY A 9 6.22 -17.13 6.98
C GLY A 9 7.43 -16.29 6.54
N ASP A 10 7.78 -15.28 7.35
CA ASP A 10 8.94 -14.42 7.07
C ASP A 10 10.26 -15.17 7.31
N ALA A 11 10.34 -15.96 8.39
CA ALA A 11 11.45 -16.89 8.64
C ALA A 11 11.75 -17.82 7.44
N LEU A 12 10.73 -18.33 6.75
CA LEU A 12 10.90 -19.15 5.56
C LEU A 12 11.54 -18.35 4.42
N ALA A 13 11.09 -17.11 4.21
CA ALA A 13 11.68 -16.24 3.19
C ALA A 13 13.16 -15.93 3.48
N PHE A 14 13.52 -15.67 4.75
CA PHE A 14 14.92 -15.49 5.16
C PHE A 14 15.74 -16.77 4.97
N ALA A 15 15.22 -17.93 5.38
CA ALA A 15 15.92 -19.20 5.23
C ALA A 15 16.09 -19.62 3.76
N ALA A 16 15.15 -19.27 2.89
CA ALA A 16 15.20 -19.55 1.45
C ALA A 16 16.30 -18.78 0.71
N ILE A 17 16.88 -17.74 1.33
CA ILE A 17 18.05 -17.02 0.82
C ILE A 17 19.31 -17.33 1.66
N ASP A 18 19.35 -18.50 2.30
CA ASP A 18 20.48 -19.05 3.07
C ASP A 18 20.88 -18.22 4.31
N LEU A 19 19.98 -17.40 4.87
CA LEU A 19 20.22 -16.79 6.17
C LEU A 19 20.10 -17.82 7.31
N GLU A 20 20.90 -17.64 8.35
CA GLU A 20 20.72 -18.32 9.63
C GLU A 20 19.59 -17.65 10.41
N VAL A 21 18.52 -18.40 10.69
CA VAL A 21 17.29 -17.87 11.26
C VAL A 21 16.99 -18.51 12.61
N THR A 22 17.03 -17.71 13.66
CA THR A 22 16.36 -18.04 14.93
C THR A 22 14.96 -17.43 14.90
N ALA A 23 13.93 -18.26 14.78
CA ALA A 23 12.53 -17.88 14.77
C ALA A 23 11.92 -18.11 16.16
N VAL A 24 11.35 -17.08 16.77
CA VAL A 24 10.84 -17.11 18.15
C VAL A 24 9.35 -16.88 18.16
N GLU A 25 8.61 -17.80 18.79
CA GLU A 25 7.16 -17.71 18.94
C GLU A 25 6.73 -18.05 20.38
N ALA A 26 5.83 -17.26 20.94
CA ALA A 26 5.39 -17.36 22.32
C ALA A 26 4.25 -18.38 22.52
N ASP A 27 3.45 -18.64 21.50
CA ASP A 27 2.42 -19.69 21.52
C ASP A 27 3.02 -21.05 21.12
N GLU A 28 2.93 -22.03 22.03
CA GLU A 28 3.52 -23.37 21.83
C GLU A 28 3.00 -24.07 20.56
N VAL A 29 1.69 -23.95 20.27
CA VAL A 29 1.08 -24.60 19.11
C VAL A 29 1.57 -23.95 17.81
N THR A 30 1.60 -22.63 17.77
CA THR A 30 2.08 -21.85 16.62
C THR A 30 3.57 -22.10 16.39
N ALA A 31 4.38 -22.16 17.45
CA ALA A 31 5.80 -22.52 17.38
C ALA A 31 6.01 -23.94 16.80
N ALA A 32 5.18 -24.92 17.19
CA ALA A 32 5.24 -26.26 16.62
C ALA A 32 4.92 -26.27 15.10
N ILE A 33 3.95 -25.46 14.66
CA ILE A 33 3.64 -25.28 13.23
C ILE A 33 4.82 -24.62 12.50
N ALA A 34 5.42 -23.58 13.07
CA ALA A 34 6.61 -22.94 12.50
C ALA A 34 7.77 -23.93 12.37
N ALA A 35 8.01 -24.77 13.37
CA ALA A 35 9.06 -25.78 13.34
C ALA A 35 8.82 -26.81 12.22
N TYR A 36 7.57 -27.21 12.00
CA TYR A 36 7.21 -28.08 10.88
C TYR A 36 7.46 -27.39 9.52
N ASN A 37 7.06 -26.12 9.37
CA ASN A 37 7.23 -25.36 8.13
C ASN A 37 8.71 -25.10 7.79
N LEU A 38 9.53 -24.89 8.82
CA LEU A 38 10.96 -24.60 8.68
C LEU A 38 11.85 -25.85 8.66
N ALA A 39 11.30 -27.05 8.94
CA ALA A 39 12.04 -28.31 8.94
C ALA A 39 12.88 -28.59 7.66
N PRO A 40 12.46 -28.17 6.44
CA PRO A 40 13.29 -28.31 5.25
C PRO A 40 14.55 -27.43 5.21
N PHE A 41 14.69 -26.45 6.11
CA PHE A 41 15.78 -25.48 6.13
C PHE A 41 16.71 -25.72 7.32
N PRO A 42 17.90 -26.34 7.12
CA PRO A 42 18.84 -26.61 8.21
C PRO A 42 19.38 -25.36 8.90
N SER A 43 19.33 -24.20 8.24
CA SER A 43 19.74 -22.90 8.78
C SER A 43 18.67 -22.24 9.65
N ALA A 44 17.47 -22.83 9.78
CA ALA A 44 16.39 -22.30 10.59
C ALA A 44 16.19 -23.11 11.88
N THR A 45 16.12 -22.42 13.01
CA THR A 45 15.80 -22.99 14.33
C THR A 45 14.61 -22.25 14.92
N VAL A 46 13.62 -23.01 15.40
CA VAL A 46 12.46 -22.45 16.09
C VAL A 46 12.65 -22.59 17.60
N VAL A 47 12.41 -21.49 18.32
CA VAL A 47 12.46 -21.40 19.77
C VAL A 47 11.08 -21.01 20.29
N HIS A 48 10.46 -21.89 21.08
CA HIS A 48 9.28 -21.52 21.86
C HIS A 48 9.72 -20.61 23.01
N GLY A 49 9.29 -19.35 22.98
CA GLY A 49 9.68 -18.35 23.96
C GLY A 49 9.16 -16.97 23.60
N ARG A 50 9.29 -16.03 24.53
CA ARG A 50 8.88 -14.65 24.30
C ARG A 50 9.96 -13.87 23.54
N ALA A 51 9.52 -13.02 22.62
CA ALA A 51 10.39 -12.09 21.90
C ALA A 51 11.26 -11.27 22.88
N GLU A 52 10.66 -10.79 23.97
CA GLU A 52 11.31 -9.94 24.98
C GLU A 52 12.37 -10.67 25.83
N GLU A 53 12.37 -12.00 25.82
CA GLU A 53 13.28 -12.84 26.60
C GLU A 53 14.43 -13.40 25.74
N THR A 54 14.46 -13.06 24.45
CA THR A 54 15.45 -13.60 23.50
C THR A 54 16.81 -12.91 23.66
N ASP A 55 17.89 -13.69 23.73
CA ASP A 55 19.27 -13.15 23.72
C ASP A 55 19.69 -12.72 22.31
N LEU A 56 19.81 -11.42 22.11
CA LEU A 56 20.14 -10.81 20.82
C LEU A 56 21.64 -10.48 20.66
N ARG A 57 22.52 -10.91 21.58
CA ARG A 57 23.95 -10.55 21.53
C ARG A 57 24.68 -11.10 20.31
N ALA A 58 24.30 -12.29 19.84
CA ALA A 58 24.91 -12.97 18.70
C ALA A 58 24.09 -12.84 17.40
N VAL A 59 23.13 -11.91 17.35
CA VAL A 59 22.21 -11.74 16.22
C VAL A 59 22.59 -10.50 15.40
N ASP A 60 22.80 -10.67 14.10
CA ASP A 60 23.18 -9.59 13.17
C ASP A 60 22.02 -8.65 12.82
N GLY A 61 20.79 -9.17 12.81
CA GLY A 61 19.58 -8.42 12.49
C GLY A 61 18.32 -9.03 13.09
N VAL A 62 17.34 -8.18 13.38
CA VAL A 62 16.05 -8.55 13.97
C VAL A 62 14.92 -8.22 13.01
N PHE A 63 13.99 -9.14 12.84
CA PHE A 63 12.71 -8.88 12.21
C PHE A 63 11.59 -9.07 13.23
N LEU A 64 10.57 -8.22 13.19
CA LEU A 64 9.38 -8.35 14.01
C LEU A 64 8.14 -8.24 13.13
N ASP A 65 7.17 -9.13 13.34
CA ASP A 65 5.81 -9.03 12.80
C ASP A 65 4.78 -8.92 13.93
N PRO A 66 4.65 -7.74 14.57
CA PRO A 66 3.76 -7.59 15.71
C PRO A 66 2.29 -7.77 15.33
N ALA A 67 1.64 -8.75 15.96
CA ALA A 67 0.21 -8.98 15.80
C ALA A 67 -0.61 -7.98 16.63
N ARG A 68 -1.72 -7.49 16.09
CA ARG A 68 -2.70 -6.67 16.83
C ARG A 68 -3.52 -7.57 17.76
N ARG A 69 -3.53 -7.28 19.06
CA ARG A 69 -4.19 -8.10 20.10
C ARG A 69 -5.71 -8.22 19.95
N THR A 70 -6.39 -7.25 19.36
CA THR A 70 -7.87 -7.13 19.38
C THR A 70 -8.47 -7.01 17.99
N ALA A 71 -8.35 -8.05 17.17
CA ALA A 71 -9.17 -8.22 15.96
C ALA A 71 -10.49 -8.99 16.25
N GLY A 72 -11.03 -8.88 17.46
CA GLY A 72 -12.33 -9.43 17.84
C GLY A 72 -13.46 -8.46 17.48
N HIS A 73 -14.19 -8.76 16.40
CA HIS A 73 -15.55 -8.30 16.08
C HIS A 73 -16.05 -6.98 16.72
N ALA A 74 -15.45 -5.84 16.36
CA ALA A 74 -16.13 -4.55 16.45
C ALA A 74 -15.57 -3.61 15.37
N GLN A 75 -16.46 -2.93 14.67
CA GLN A 75 -16.11 -1.93 13.67
C GLN A 75 -15.27 -0.80 14.28
N THR A 76 -14.17 -0.45 13.62
CA THR A 76 -13.60 0.92 13.59
C THR A 76 -13.47 1.64 14.94
N GLU A 77 -12.74 1.08 15.90
CA GLU A 77 -11.93 1.93 16.77
C GLU A 77 -10.50 1.90 16.24
N ARG A 78 -9.96 3.07 15.90
CA ARG A 78 -8.53 3.22 15.59
C ARG A 78 -7.80 2.89 16.88
N LEU A 79 -7.32 1.66 17.00
CA LEU A 79 -6.38 1.26 18.04
C LEU A 79 -5.10 2.07 17.80
N THR A 80 -4.96 3.15 18.55
CA THR A 80 -3.84 4.11 18.49
C THR A 80 -2.78 3.82 19.54
N ASP A 81 -2.93 2.76 20.34
CA ASP A 81 -1.98 2.44 21.41
C ASP A 81 -0.88 1.51 20.89
N PRO A 82 0.40 1.94 20.90
CA PRO A 82 1.55 1.09 20.58
C PRO A 82 1.62 -0.23 21.39
N ASP A 83 0.97 -0.30 22.56
CA ASP A 83 0.92 -1.48 23.43
C ASP A 83 -0.16 -2.52 23.05
N ASP A 84 -1.01 -2.21 22.06
CA ASP A 84 -1.99 -3.16 21.50
C ASP A 84 -1.35 -4.21 20.57
N TYR A 85 -0.05 -4.09 20.31
CA TYR A 85 0.73 -5.02 19.50
C TYR A 85 1.43 -6.07 20.37
N THR A 86 1.68 -7.26 19.82
CA THR A 86 2.49 -8.30 20.45
C THR A 86 3.50 -8.88 19.46
N PRO A 87 4.82 -8.74 19.71
CA PRO A 87 5.42 -7.92 20.77
C PRO A 87 5.05 -6.43 20.66
N SER A 88 5.17 -5.63 21.73
CA SER A 88 4.74 -4.22 21.67
C SER A 88 5.62 -3.40 20.73
N LEU A 89 5.05 -2.34 20.13
CA LEU A 89 5.85 -1.46 19.26
C LEU A 89 6.91 -0.68 20.05
N GLY A 90 6.66 -0.39 21.33
CA GLY A 90 7.65 0.21 22.21
C GLY A 90 8.91 -0.65 22.32
N PHE A 91 8.74 -1.96 22.55
CA PHE A 91 9.84 -2.93 22.55
C PHE A 91 10.54 -3.01 21.19
N ALA A 92 9.78 -3.07 20.10
CA ALA A 92 10.34 -3.13 18.75
C ALA A 92 11.21 -1.89 18.42
N TYR A 93 10.72 -0.70 18.77
CA TYR A 93 11.45 0.56 18.59
C TYR A 93 12.65 0.69 19.53
N GLU A 94 12.58 0.15 20.75
CA GLU A 94 13.72 0.09 21.66
C GLU A 94 14.84 -0.78 21.09
N ILE A 95 14.53 -1.97 20.56
CA ILE A 95 15.52 -2.82 19.88
C ILE A 95 16.15 -2.09 18.68
N ALA A 96 15.35 -1.33 17.93
CA ALA A 96 15.83 -0.55 16.81
C ALA A 96 16.83 0.56 17.20
N THR A 97 16.98 0.88 18.49
CA THR A 97 18.06 1.76 18.98
C THR A 97 19.40 1.03 18.93
N GLY A 98 20.11 1.17 17.81
CA GLY A 98 21.49 0.66 17.67
C GLY A 98 21.62 -0.74 17.08
N ARG A 99 20.54 -1.29 16.50
CA ARG A 99 20.56 -2.56 15.77
C ARG A 99 19.94 -2.42 14.38
N SER A 100 20.26 -3.37 13.51
CA SER A 100 19.60 -3.58 12.23
C SER A 100 18.25 -4.26 12.46
N VAL A 101 17.16 -3.55 12.23
CA VAL A 101 15.80 -4.03 12.54
C VAL A 101 14.85 -3.80 11.37
N GLY A 102 14.04 -4.81 11.06
CA GLY A 102 12.84 -4.70 10.22
C GLY A 102 11.59 -4.91 11.07
N ILE A 103 10.55 -4.09 10.86
CA ILE A 103 9.25 -4.26 11.52
C ILE A 103 8.17 -4.26 10.45
N LYS A 104 7.40 -5.34 10.37
CA LYS A 104 6.25 -5.45 9.46
C LYS A 104 4.99 -4.97 10.15
N LEU A 105 4.22 -4.14 9.45
CA LEU A 105 2.99 -3.54 9.95
C LEU A 105 1.90 -3.58 8.87
N GLY A 106 0.65 -3.50 9.31
CA GLY A 106 -0.48 -3.39 8.38
C GLY A 106 -0.37 -2.12 7.51
N PRO A 107 -0.84 -2.17 6.24
CA PRO A 107 -0.67 -1.09 5.27
C PRO A 107 -1.38 0.21 5.71
N GLY A 108 -2.39 0.08 6.58
CA GLY A 108 -3.16 1.17 7.18
C GLY A 108 -2.55 1.79 8.44
N PHE A 109 -1.31 1.45 8.81
CA PHE A 109 -0.66 1.99 10.01
C PHE A 109 -0.63 3.53 10.01
N ASP A 110 -0.77 4.12 11.20
CA ASP A 110 -0.76 5.57 11.35
C ASP A 110 0.66 6.12 11.12
N ARG A 111 0.77 7.05 10.19
CA ARG A 111 2.06 7.63 9.78
C ARG A 111 2.68 8.48 10.87
N ASP A 112 1.85 9.05 11.74
CA ASP A 112 2.32 9.91 12.84
C ASP A 112 3.04 9.09 13.93
N LEU A 113 2.86 7.76 13.91
CA LEU A 113 3.54 6.82 14.81
C LEU A 113 4.84 6.24 14.21
N ILE A 114 5.24 6.63 13.00
CA ILE A 114 6.47 6.15 12.36
C ILE A 114 7.67 6.95 12.89
N PRO A 115 8.67 6.31 13.53
CA PRO A 115 9.83 7.00 14.08
C PRO A 115 10.62 7.75 13.01
N SER A 116 11.11 8.96 13.31
CA SER A 116 11.80 9.87 12.38
C SER A 116 13.14 9.35 11.83
N ASN A 117 13.63 8.22 12.32
CA ASN A 117 14.85 7.52 11.88
C ASN A 117 14.57 6.20 11.12
N ALA A 118 13.32 5.74 11.01
CA ALA A 118 12.92 4.55 10.24
C ALA A 118 12.73 4.81 8.74
N GLU A 119 13.40 4.08 7.85
CA GLU A 119 12.94 4.03 6.45
C GLU A 119 11.58 3.34 6.42
N ALA A 120 10.58 3.96 5.77
CA ALA A 120 9.23 3.42 5.66
C ALA A 120 8.92 3.02 4.21
N GLN A 121 8.70 1.72 3.99
CA GLN A 121 8.41 1.13 2.69
C GLN A 121 7.00 0.55 2.65
N TRP A 122 6.13 1.11 1.81
CA TRP A 122 4.83 0.52 1.54
C TRP A 122 4.93 -0.43 0.36
N ILE A 123 4.37 -1.63 0.51
CA ILE A 123 4.46 -2.68 -0.50
C ILE A 123 3.07 -2.92 -1.08
N SER A 124 2.98 -2.86 -2.41
CA SER A 124 1.79 -3.17 -3.19
C SER A 124 2.03 -4.41 -4.04
N SER A 125 1.08 -5.32 -4.05
CA SER A 125 1.07 -6.50 -4.92
C SER A 125 -0.20 -6.48 -5.77
N ASP A 126 -0.03 -6.49 -7.09
CA ASP A 126 -1.13 -6.52 -8.07
C ASP A 126 -2.25 -5.49 -7.81
N GLY A 127 -1.84 -4.28 -7.41
CA GLY A 127 -2.69 -3.12 -7.18
C GLY A 127 -3.27 -3.03 -5.76
N GLN A 128 -2.88 -3.93 -4.86
CA GLN A 128 -3.30 -3.93 -3.46
C GLN A 128 -2.11 -3.68 -2.54
N VAL A 129 -2.20 -2.64 -1.70
CA VAL A 129 -1.20 -2.41 -0.66
C VAL A 129 -1.36 -3.48 0.41
N VAL A 130 -0.34 -4.32 0.58
CA VAL A 130 -0.39 -5.49 1.46
C VAL A 130 0.22 -5.21 2.82
N GLU A 131 1.27 -4.40 2.90
CA GLU A 131 1.98 -4.12 4.16
C GLU A 131 2.80 -2.83 4.14
N LEU A 132 3.32 -2.49 5.32
CA LEU A 132 4.33 -1.47 5.58
C LEU A 132 5.52 -2.13 6.29
N GLY A 133 6.72 -2.02 5.70
CA GLY A 133 7.98 -2.32 6.36
C GLY A 133 8.62 -1.07 6.94
N LEU A 134 9.06 -1.13 8.21
CA LEU A 134 9.92 -0.12 8.82
C LEU A 134 11.32 -0.70 8.99
N TRP A 135 12.32 -0.01 8.43
CA TRP A 135 13.71 -0.47 8.43
C TRP A 135 14.59 0.48 9.22
N PHE A 136 15.52 -0.08 10.01
CA PHE A 136 16.41 0.63 10.92
C PHE A 136 17.84 0.11 10.83
N GLY A 137 18.79 0.91 11.32
CA GLY A 137 20.20 0.53 11.35
C GLY A 137 20.75 0.28 9.94
N ALA A 138 21.47 -0.82 9.73
CA ALA A 138 22.04 -1.13 8.43
C ALA A 138 20.99 -1.58 7.38
N LEU A 139 19.75 -1.86 7.79
CA LEU A 139 18.65 -2.20 6.87
C LEU A 139 17.98 -0.96 6.29
N ALA A 140 18.12 0.20 6.93
CA ALA A 140 17.66 1.48 6.38
C ALA A 140 18.69 2.00 5.37
N ARG A 141 18.25 2.24 4.14
CA ARG A 141 19.11 2.71 3.05
C ARG A 141 19.42 4.19 3.23
N SER A 142 20.68 4.55 2.99
CA SER A 142 21.11 5.95 3.01
C SER A 142 20.34 6.74 1.95
N GLY A 143 19.83 7.92 2.32
CA GLY A 143 19.03 8.76 1.43
C GLY A 143 17.61 8.23 1.15
N THR A 144 17.13 7.21 1.87
CA THR A 144 15.75 6.71 1.70
C THR A 144 14.98 6.78 3.00
N ARG A 145 13.89 7.55 2.96
CA ARG A 145 12.97 7.74 4.09
C ARG A 145 11.58 7.19 3.78
N ARG A 146 11.21 7.26 2.51
CA ARG A 146 9.93 6.84 1.97
C ARG A 146 10.19 5.98 0.75
N ALA A 147 9.53 4.83 0.70
CA ALA A 147 9.59 3.94 -0.44
C ALA A 147 8.20 3.38 -0.75
N ALA A 148 7.91 3.25 -2.03
CA ALA A 148 6.76 2.52 -2.55
C ALA A 148 7.30 1.40 -3.46
N LEU A 149 7.21 0.17 -2.96
CA LEU A 149 7.52 -1.04 -3.73
C LEU A 149 6.23 -1.54 -4.38
N VAL A 150 6.23 -1.65 -5.69
CA VAL A 150 5.09 -2.08 -6.49
C VAL A 150 5.46 -3.35 -7.24
N LEU A 151 4.81 -4.44 -6.84
CA LEU A 151 4.91 -5.76 -7.46
C LEU A 151 3.77 -5.94 -8.46
N ARG A 152 4.10 -6.44 -9.65
CA ARG A 152 3.17 -6.74 -10.74
C ARG A 152 3.56 -8.06 -11.38
N GLY A 153 2.85 -9.14 -11.05
CA GLY A 153 3.30 -10.48 -11.40
C GLY A 153 4.72 -10.73 -10.86
N ASP A 154 5.67 -11.03 -11.75
CA ASP A 154 7.07 -11.29 -11.39
C ASP A 154 7.95 -10.02 -11.38
N ASP A 155 7.41 -8.86 -11.78
CA ASP A 155 8.14 -7.60 -11.85
C ASP A 155 8.06 -6.82 -10.53
N ALA A 156 9.18 -6.21 -10.15
CA ALA A 156 9.30 -5.34 -8.98
C ALA A 156 9.79 -3.95 -9.38
N HIS A 157 9.05 -2.92 -9.00
CA HIS A 157 9.38 -1.53 -9.25
C HIS A 157 9.36 -0.73 -7.96
N GLU A 158 10.30 0.19 -7.80
CA GLU A 158 10.39 0.97 -6.57
C GLU A 158 10.53 2.46 -6.85
N LEU A 159 9.79 3.26 -6.08
CA LEU A 159 9.92 4.71 -6.02
C LEU A 159 10.38 5.10 -4.60
N THR A 160 11.48 5.84 -4.50
CA THR A 160 12.12 6.19 -3.22
C THR A 160 12.37 7.70 -3.10
N ALA A 161 12.30 8.24 -1.89
CA ALA A 161 12.70 9.62 -1.60
C ALA A 161 13.26 9.80 -0.18
N GLU A 162 14.04 10.86 0.01
CA GLU A 162 14.59 11.31 1.30
C GLU A 162 13.54 11.90 2.26
N ALA A 163 12.37 12.29 1.74
CA ALA A 163 11.28 12.87 2.51
C ALA A 163 9.93 12.63 1.81
N ASP A 164 8.85 13.09 2.43
CA ASP A 164 7.56 13.21 1.73
C ASP A 164 7.72 14.17 0.54
N SER A 165 7.17 13.80 -0.61
CA SER A 165 7.13 14.69 -1.78
C SER A 165 6.03 15.73 -1.59
N GLU A 166 6.36 17.00 -1.84
CA GLU A 166 5.34 18.02 -2.08
C GLU A 166 4.51 17.64 -3.31
N ASP A 167 3.19 17.76 -3.19
CA ASP A 167 2.27 17.55 -4.30
C ASP A 167 2.64 18.51 -5.45
N ALA A 168 2.54 18.02 -6.70
CA ALA A 168 2.73 18.89 -7.86
C ALA A 168 1.63 19.96 -7.92
N GLU A 169 1.89 21.05 -8.64
CA GLU A 169 0.90 22.10 -8.82
C GLU A 169 -0.40 21.54 -9.42
N THR A 170 -1.53 22.13 -9.03
CA THR A 170 -2.81 21.82 -9.68
C THR A 170 -2.91 22.54 -11.02
N GLY A 171 -3.67 21.97 -11.95
CA GLY A 171 -3.99 22.65 -13.19
C GLY A 171 -5.12 22.01 -13.97
N ASP A 172 -5.31 22.47 -15.19
CA ASP A 172 -6.43 22.05 -16.04
C ASP A 172 -6.35 20.56 -16.39
N LEU A 173 -7.50 19.92 -16.56
CA LEU A 173 -7.56 18.53 -16.99
C LEU A 173 -6.92 18.36 -18.38
N GLY A 174 -5.91 17.49 -18.48
CA GLY A 174 -5.31 17.07 -19.74
C GLY A 174 -6.00 15.86 -20.37
N ASP A 175 -5.40 15.31 -21.41
CA ASP A 175 -5.94 14.17 -22.17
C ASP A 175 -5.84 12.84 -21.43
N TYR A 176 -4.99 12.77 -20.39
CA TYR A 176 -4.74 11.56 -19.62
C TYR A 176 -4.95 11.80 -18.13
N LEU A 177 -5.42 10.76 -17.45
CA LEU A 177 -5.61 10.69 -16.01
C LEU A 177 -4.90 9.46 -15.47
N TYR A 178 -4.20 9.61 -14.36
CA TYR A 178 -3.48 8.55 -13.68
C TYR A 178 -3.99 8.39 -12.27
N GLU A 179 -4.33 7.14 -11.91
CA GLU A 179 -4.61 6.70 -10.55
C GLU A 179 -3.32 6.13 -9.94
N PRO A 180 -2.64 6.86 -9.04
CA PRO A 180 -1.44 6.35 -8.38
C PRO A 180 -1.73 5.07 -7.60
N ASP A 181 -0.76 4.16 -7.58
CA ASP A 181 -0.81 2.97 -6.73
C ASP A 181 -0.93 3.37 -5.25
N GLY A 182 -1.66 2.57 -4.47
CA GLY A 182 -1.87 2.84 -3.05
C GLY A 182 -0.58 2.96 -2.24
N ALA A 183 0.50 2.25 -2.61
CA ALA A 183 1.80 2.35 -1.97
C ALA A 183 2.42 3.74 -2.20
N VAL A 184 2.34 4.27 -3.43
CA VAL A 184 2.80 5.63 -3.77
C VAL A 184 2.05 6.69 -2.97
N ILE A 185 0.72 6.51 -2.84
CA ILE A 185 -0.13 7.41 -2.06
C ILE A 185 0.28 7.40 -0.58
N ARG A 186 0.46 6.22 0.01
CA ARG A 186 0.80 6.07 1.43
C ARG A 186 2.23 6.52 1.75
N ALA A 187 3.15 6.31 0.82
CA ALA A 187 4.52 6.80 0.89
C ALA A 187 4.64 8.33 0.72
N ARG A 188 3.56 9.04 0.37
CA ARG A 188 3.55 10.47 0.03
C ARG A 188 4.50 10.82 -1.11
N LEU A 189 4.54 9.98 -2.15
CA LEU A 189 5.40 10.16 -3.32
C LEU A 189 4.61 10.57 -4.59
N ILE A 190 3.37 11.03 -4.41
CA ILE A 190 2.48 11.39 -5.52
C ILE A 190 3.04 12.55 -6.32
N GLY A 191 3.63 13.56 -5.67
CA GLY A 191 4.21 14.69 -6.38
C GLY A 191 5.42 14.32 -7.25
N ASP A 192 6.31 13.45 -6.76
CA ASP A 192 7.42 12.90 -7.54
C ASP A 192 6.90 12.11 -8.73
N LEU A 193 5.89 11.26 -8.52
CA LEU A 193 5.22 10.55 -9.61
C LEU A 193 4.61 11.54 -10.62
N ALA A 194 3.92 12.58 -10.18
CA ALA A 194 3.32 13.59 -11.06
C ALA A 194 4.37 14.28 -11.92
N ARG A 195 5.48 14.71 -11.32
CA ARG A 195 6.60 15.32 -12.05
C ARG A 195 7.23 14.35 -13.04
N SER A 196 7.40 13.08 -12.67
CA SER A 196 7.94 12.04 -13.57
C SER A 196 7.06 11.78 -14.80
N LEU A 197 5.74 11.98 -14.67
CA LEU A 197 4.78 11.86 -15.77
C LEU A 197 4.66 13.13 -16.62
N GLY A 198 5.41 14.19 -16.29
CA GLY A 198 5.19 15.53 -16.86
C GLY A 198 3.79 16.08 -16.56
N GLY A 199 3.19 15.59 -15.47
CA GLY A 199 1.80 15.84 -15.10
C GLY A 199 1.65 16.86 -13.97
N ARG A 200 0.40 17.06 -13.61
CA ARG A 200 -0.08 17.99 -12.57
C ARG A 200 -1.20 17.35 -11.76
N MET A 201 -1.45 17.88 -10.58
CA MET A 201 -2.53 17.38 -9.74
C MET A 201 -3.88 17.83 -10.30
N VAL A 202 -4.88 16.96 -10.25
CA VAL A 202 -6.23 17.28 -10.74
C VAL A 202 -6.95 18.28 -9.83
N ALA A 203 -6.72 18.16 -8.52
CA ALA A 203 -7.21 19.07 -7.49
C ALA A 203 -6.47 18.80 -6.17
N ASP A 204 -6.45 19.80 -5.29
CA ASP A 204 -5.89 19.67 -3.96
C ASP A 204 -6.59 18.55 -3.16
N GLY A 205 -5.78 17.69 -2.51
CA GLY A 205 -6.29 16.57 -1.72
C GLY A 205 -6.92 15.43 -2.53
N ILE A 206 -6.91 15.50 -3.87
CA ILE A 206 -7.34 14.44 -4.75
C ILE A 206 -6.12 13.78 -5.37
N ALA A 207 -5.81 12.56 -4.95
CA ALA A 207 -4.74 11.74 -5.50
C ALA A 207 -5.07 11.18 -6.90
N TYR A 208 -5.31 12.07 -7.86
CA TYR A 208 -5.27 11.80 -9.29
C TYR A 208 -4.31 12.79 -9.94
N ILE A 209 -3.52 12.28 -10.88
CA ILE A 209 -2.59 13.07 -11.69
C ILE A 209 -3.20 13.19 -13.08
N THR A 210 -3.06 14.33 -13.73
CA THR A 210 -3.41 14.51 -15.14
C THR A 210 -2.21 14.95 -15.95
N ALA A 211 -2.15 14.51 -17.21
CA ALA A 211 -1.06 14.81 -18.13
C ALA A 211 -1.61 14.99 -19.55
N ASP A 212 -0.86 15.69 -20.39
CA ASP A 212 -1.24 15.97 -21.78
C ASP A 212 -0.79 14.86 -22.75
N ALA A 213 0.12 13.98 -22.32
CA ALA A 213 0.62 12.86 -23.11
C ALA A 213 0.58 11.55 -22.31
N ALA A 214 0.43 10.43 -23.02
CA ALA A 214 0.53 9.10 -22.43
C ALA A 214 1.99 8.80 -22.06
N VAL A 215 2.20 8.49 -20.79
CA VAL A 215 3.42 7.93 -20.22
C VAL A 215 3.07 6.60 -19.54
N GLU A 216 3.78 5.53 -19.90
CA GLU A 216 3.68 4.24 -19.22
C GLU A 216 4.41 4.29 -17.88
N THR A 217 3.81 3.72 -16.84
CA THR A 217 4.42 3.65 -15.51
C THR A 217 3.86 2.47 -14.72
N PRO A 218 4.68 1.76 -13.94
CA PRO A 218 4.19 0.73 -13.02
C PRO A 218 3.49 1.32 -11.79
N PHE A 219 3.72 2.61 -11.51
CA PHE A 219 3.32 3.29 -10.28
C PHE A 219 1.91 3.88 -10.34
N ALA A 220 1.21 3.78 -11.47
CA ALA A 220 -0.17 4.24 -11.62
C ALA A 220 -0.93 3.46 -12.70
N ALA A 221 -2.25 3.38 -12.55
CA ALA A 221 -3.12 3.01 -13.65
C ALA A 221 -3.44 4.24 -14.50
N GLY A 222 -3.12 4.20 -15.79
CA GLY A 222 -3.39 5.27 -16.74
C GLY A 222 -4.75 5.12 -17.46
N PHE A 223 -5.37 6.25 -17.76
CA PHE A 223 -6.63 6.36 -18.47
C PHE A 223 -6.55 7.51 -19.47
N ARG A 224 -6.97 7.27 -20.72
CA ARG A 224 -7.22 8.35 -21.67
C ARG A 224 -8.62 8.92 -21.43
N VAL A 225 -8.70 10.21 -21.19
CA VAL A 225 -9.98 10.93 -21.05
C VAL A 225 -10.60 11.10 -22.43
N LEU A 226 -11.81 10.59 -22.61
CA LEU A 226 -12.56 10.73 -23.86
C LEU A 226 -13.49 11.93 -23.81
N GLU A 227 -14.12 12.15 -22.65
CA GLU A 227 -15.11 13.20 -22.50
C GLU A 227 -15.42 13.50 -21.02
N THR A 228 -15.68 14.76 -20.71
CA THR A 228 -16.30 15.16 -19.44
C THR A 228 -17.82 15.09 -19.56
N LEU A 229 -18.44 14.19 -18.82
CA LEU A 229 -19.89 13.99 -18.78
C LEU A 229 -20.56 14.82 -17.67
N PRO A 230 -21.86 15.13 -17.81
CA PRO A 230 -22.65 15.66 -16.70
C PRO A 230 -22.66 14.69 -15.52
N TYR A 231 -22.47 15.18 -14.29
CA TYR A 231 -22.42 14.32 -13.08
C TYR A 231 -23.79 13.72 -12.68
N GLY A 232 -24.89 14.33 -13.12
CA GLY A 232 -26.24 13.90 -12.76
C GLY A 232 -26.60 12.51 -13.30
N GLU A 233 -27.09 11.62 -12.44
CA GLU A 233 -27.34 10.21 -12.80
C GLU A 233 -28.25 10.03 -14.03
N ARG A 234 -29.31 10.84 -14.16
CA ARG A 234 -30.20 10.79 -15.34
C ARG A 234 -29.45 11.08 -16.63
N ASP A 235 -28.55 12.05 -16.60
CA ASP A 235 -27.80 12.49 -17.76
C ASP A 235 -26.64 11.52 -18.06
N LEU A 236 -25.99 10.96 -17.03
CA LEU A 236 -25.04 9.84 -17.18
C LEU A 236 -25.69 8.64 -17.85
N LYS A 237 -26.87 8.23 -17.39
CA LYS A 237 -27.61 7.10 -17.98
C LYS A 237 -27.92 7.32 -19.45
N ARG A 238 -28.34 8.53 -19.83
CA ARG A 238 -28.54 8.90 -21.23
C ARG A 238 -27.22 8.82 -22.01
N ALA A 239 -26.16 9.47 -21.53
CA ALA A 239 -24.88 9.51 -22.21
C ALA A 239 -24.27 8.12 -22.44
N LEU A 240 -24.34 7.23 -21.44
CA LEU A 240 -23.81 5.86 -21.53
C LEU A 240 -24.63 4.98 -22.48
N ARG A 241 -25.97 5.10 -22.46
CA ARG A 241 -26.86 4.36 -23.37
C ARG A 241 -26.70 4.83 -24.82
N ASP A 242 -26.61 6.13 -25.05
CA ASP A 242 -26.41 6.69 -26.40
C ASP A 242 -25.04 6.24 -26.98
N ARG A 243 -24.12 5.84 -26.09
CA ARG A 243 -22.84 5.20 -26.42
C ARG A 243 -22.89 3.66 -26.34
N GLY A 244 -24.04 3.01 -26.16
CA GLY A 244 -24.11 1.54 -26.12
C GLY A 244 -23.15 0.90 -25.12
N ILE A 245 -22.88 1.55 -23.98
CA ILE A 245 -22.01 1.01 -22.94
C ILE A 245 -22.80 -0.02 -22.12
N GLY A 246 -22.41 -1.29 -22.21
CA GLY A 246 -22.95 -2.39 -21.43
C GLY A 246 -22.08 -2.77 -20.22
N THR A 247 -20.76 -2.58 -20.33
CA THR A 247 -19.78 -2.89 -19.27
C THR A 247 -19.11 -1.62 -18.78
N LEU A 248 -19.09 -1.38 -17.46
CA LEU A 248 -18.55 -0.14 -16.90
C LEU A 248 -17.70 -0.39 -15.64
N GLU A 249 -16.41 -0.09 -15.74
CA GLU A 249 -15.58 0.15 -14.56
C GLU A 249 -15.97 1.52 -13.99
N ILE A 250 -16.17 1.61 -12.67
CA ILE A 250 -16.46 2.88 -12.02
C ILE A 250 -15.39 3.12 -10.96
N LYS A 251 -14.60 4.18 -11.16
CA LYS A 251 -13.62 4.67 -10.20
C LYS A 251 -14.15 5.91 -9.51
N LYS A 252 -13.75 6.11 -8.25
CA LYS A 252 -14.14 7.30 -7.50
C LYS A 252 -13.01 7.83 -6.62
N ARG A 253 -12.90 9.14 -6.50
CA ARG A 253 -12.04 9.79 -5.50
C ARG A 253 -12.61 11.16 -5.13
N GLY A 254 -12.67 11.46 -3.83
CA GLY A 254 -13.24 12.73 -3.34
C GLY A 254 -14.74 12.90 -3.57
N VAL A 255 -15.47 11.82 -3.86
CA VAL A 255 -16.93 11.81 -4.01
C VAL A 255 -17.56 10.67 -3.19
N ASP A 256 -18.72 10.96 -2.61
CA ASP A 256 -19.48 9.99 -1.82
C ASP A 256 -20.53 9.29 -2.69
N VAL A 257 -20.07 8.26 -3.39
CA VAL A 257 -20.89 7.38 -4.24
C VAL A 257 -20.48 5.94 -3.98
N ASP A 258 -21.41 5.00 -3.97
CA ASP A 258 -21.11 3.57 -4.06
C ASP A 258 -21.06 3.15 -5.54
N PRO A 259 -19.88 2.75 -6.07
CA PRO A 259 -19.75 2.31 -7.47
C PRO A 259 -20.68 1.14 -7.83
N ALA A 260 -20.88 0.17 -6.93
CA ALA A 260 -21.70 -1.01 -7.20
C ALA A 260 -23.19 -0.64 -7.24
N ALA A 261 -23.65 0.18 -6.29
CA ALA A 261 -25.01 0.70 -6.30
C ALA A 261 -25.27 1.59 -7.52
N LEU A 262 -24.36 2.51 -7.85
CA LEU A 262 -24.50 3.38 -9.02
C LEU A 262 -24.58 2.55 -10.32
N ARG A 263 -23.68 1.57 -10.51
CA ARG A 263 -23.69 0.69 -11.69
C ARG A 263 -25.05 0.04 -11.90
N LYS A 264 -25.67 -0.47 -10.83
CA LYS A 264 -27.02 -1.06 -10.89
C LYS A 264 -28.08 -0.04 -11.33
N ARG A 265 -28.06 1.19 -10.79
CA ARG A 265 -29.05 2.23 -11.12
C ARG A 265 -28.90 2.77 -12.55
N LEU A 266 -27.67 2.80 -13.08
CA LEU A 266 -27.40 3.22 -14.45
C LEU A 266 -28.10 2.32 -15.48
N ALA A 267 -28.41 1.07 -15.14
CA ALA A 267 -29.13 0.11 -15.99
C ALA A 267 -28.53 0.05 -17.42
N LEU A 268 -27.24 -0.26 -17.47
CA LEU A 268 -26.43 -0.30 -18.68
C LEU A 268 -26.95 -1.34 -19.67
N SER A 269 -26.92 -1.01 -20.94
CA SER A 269 -27.29 -1.90 -22.04
C SER A 269 -26.44 -1.58 -23.27
N GLY A 270 -25.84 -2.62 -23.84
CA GLY A 270 -24.97 -2.51 -25.01
C GLY A 270 -23.82 -3.52 -24.95
N ASP A 271 -22.94 -3.45 -25.95
CA ASP A 271 -21.82 -4.36 -26.16
C ASP A 271 -20.46 -3.70 -25.90
N ARG A 272 -20.41 -2.37 -25.73
CA ARG A 272 -19.18 -1.62 -25.49
C ARG A 272 -18.83 -1.55 -23.99
N SER A 273 -17.54 -1.39 -23.72
CA SER A 273 -17.00 -1.15 -22.37
C SER A 273 -16.41 0.25 -22.25
N ALA A 274 -16.39 0.79 -21.03
CA ALA A 274 -15.69 2.03 -20.71
C ALA A 274 -15.33 2.08 -19.21
N THR A 275 -14.55 3.10 -18.83
CA THR A 275 -14.29 3.48 -17.44
C THR A 275 -14.95 4.83 -17.16
N LEU A 276 -15.74 4.90 -16.09
CA LEU A 276 -16.31 6.14 -15.56
C LEU A 276 -15.55 6.54 -14.30
N ILE A 277 -14.87 7.69 -14.34
CA ILE A 277 -14.10 8.22 -13.21
C ILE A 277 -14.88 9.37 -12.59
N LEU A 278 -15.30 9.20 -11.34
CA LEU A 278 -16.02 10.21 -10.58
C LEU A 278 -15.07 10.90 -9.61
N THR A 279 -14.89 12.21 -9.79
CA THR A 279 -13.91 12.97 -9.00
C THR A 279 -14.36 14.41 -8.75
N ARG A 280 -13.51 15.21 -8.10
CA ARG A 280 -13.64 16.65 -8.01
C ARG A 280 -12.52 17.33 -8.78
N ILE A 281 -12.88 18.29 -9.62
CA ILE A 281 -11.95 19.16 -10.36
C ILE A 281 -12.36 20.60 -10.08
N ALA A 282 -11.42 21.44 -9.66
CA ALA A 282 -11.69 22.83 -9.25
C ALA A 282 -12.90 22.96 -8.30
N GLY A 283 -13.00 22.04 -7.32
CA GLY A 283 -14.07 22.01 -6.31
C GLY A 283 -15.42 21.43 -6.77
N ARG A 284 -15.59 21.07 -8.06
CA ARG A 284 -16.87 20.60 -8.64
C ARG A 284 -16.86 19.09 -8.90
N HIS A 285 -17.99 18.43 -8.59
CA HIS A 285 -18.18 17.03 -8.97
C HIS A 285 -18.13 16.89 -10.50
N THR A 286 -17.26 15.98 -10.95
CA THR A 286 -16.96 15.78 -12.36
C THR A 286 -17.02 14.28 -12.67
N ALA A 287 -17.63 13.93 -13.78
CA ALA A 287 -17.66 12.56 -14.30
C ALA A 287 -16.85 12.53 -15.60
N LEU A 288 -15.82 11.70 -15.66
CA LEU A 288 -14.99 11.53 -16.85
C LEU A 288 -15.27 10.16 -17.45
N LEU A 289 -15.61 10.16 -18.74
CA LEU A 289 -15.60 8.94 -19.53
C LEU A 289 -14.18 8.73 -20.05
N ALA A 290 -13.64 7.54 -19.83
CA ALA A 290 -12.27 7.23 -20.16
C ALA A 290 -12.12 5.78 -20.67
N GLU A 291 -11.02 5.53 -21.35
CA GLU A 291 -10.52 4.20 -21.66
C GLU A 291 -9.21 3.95 -20.92
N ARG A 292 -8.98 2.71 -20.49
CA ARG A 292 -7.72 2.32 -19.84
C ARG A 292 -6.61 2.25 -20.89
N LEU A 293 -5.40 2.69 -20.52
CA LEU A 293 -4.19 2.53 -21.34
C LEU A 293 -3.74 1.07 -21.40
#